data_AF-A0A934YSN0-F1
#
_entry.id   AF-A0A934YSN0-F1
#
_cell.length_a   1.000
_cell.length_b   1.000
_cell.length_c   1.000
_cell.angle_alpha   90.00
_cell.angle_beta   90.00
_cell.angle_gamma   90.00
#
_symmetry.space_group_name_H-M   'P 1'
#
loop_
_entity.id
_entity.type
_entity.pdbx_description
1 polymer ?
#
loop_
_entity_poly.entity_id
_entity_poly.type
_entity_poly.pdbx_seq_one_letter_code
_entity_poly.pdbx_strand_id
1 'polypeptide(L)'
;MQRNTYAQQPIGTYIDQSHWSILHGVFGMGWYFETDEYGFVDTLSMCGETYSVLPLQWQDTAYIRNDGQRVLYRNTTDCIDKEYLMYDYSLAIGDSSYLGQYLSEPDTGLFIVDTIDHVVINGVSRLRYTMLYDRNWGTDPMN
;
A
#
# COMPACT_ATOMS: atom_id res chain seq x y z
N MET A 1 21.41 -10.92 -7.86
CA MET A 1 20.04 -10.48 -7.48
C MET A 1 19.04 -11.37 -8.17
N GLN A 2 18.27 -12.14 -7.40
CA GLN A 2 17.17 -12.95 -7.94
C GLN A 2 16.01 -11.98 -8.23
N ARG A 3 15.65 -11.78 -9.49
CA ARG A 3 14.43 -11.04 -9.86
C ARG A 3 13.24 -11.98 -9.68
N ASN A 4 12.24 -11.52 -8.95
CA ASN A 4 11.02 -12.29 -8.73
C ASN A 4 10.22 -12.33 -10.05
N THR A 5 10.07 -13.51 -10.65
CA THR A 5 9.41 -13.69 -11.97
C THR A 5 7.90 -13.94 -11.86
N TYR A 6 7.34 -13.97 -10.66
CA TYR A 6 5.90 -14.13 -10.46
C TYR A 6 5.25 -12.75 -10.49
N ALA A 7 4.64 -12.41 -11.63
CA ALA A 7 3.78 -11.25 -11.75
C ALA A 7 2.57 -11.43 -10.84
N GLN A 8 2.61 -10.83 -9.66
CA GLN A 8 1.42 -10.64 -8.85
C GLN A 8 0.46 -9.77 -9.67
N GLN A 9 -0.80 -10.21 -9.79
CA GLN A 9 -1.79 -9.48 -10.57
C GLN A 9 -1.99 -8.08 -9.94
N PRO A 10 -2.13 -7.02 -10.76
CA PRO A 10 -2.59 -5.72 -10.28
C PRO A 10 -3.89 -5.85 -9.46
N ILE A 11 -4.19 -4.87 -8.61
CA ILE A 11 -5.43 -4.83 -7.82
C ILE A 11 -6.64 -5.06 -8.73
N GLY A 12 -7.46 -6.06 -8.40
CA GLY A 12 -8.73 -6.29 -9.10
C GLY A 12 -9.60 -5.03 -8.99
N THR A 13 -10.20 -4.64 -10.11
CA THR A 13 -11.16 -3.53 -10.11
C THR A 13 -12.43 -3.95 -9.37
N TYR A 14 -13.34 -3.01 -9.06
CA TYR A 14 -14.63 -3.34 -8.44
C TYR A 14 -15.40 -4.45 -9.19
N ILE A 15 -15.20 -4.55 -10.51
CA ILE A 15 -15.82 -5.56 -11.38
C ILE A 15 -15.32 -6.98 -11.05
N ASP A 16 -14.16 -7.10 -10.41
CA ASP A 16 -13.50 -8.38 -10.09
C ASP A 16 -13.78 -8.88 -8.66
N GLN A 17 -14.63 -8.18 -7.87
CA GLN A 17 -14.94 -8.43 -6.46
C GLN A 17 -13.77 -8.97 -5.62
N SER A 18 -12.69 -8.17 -5.51
CA SER A 18 -11.62 -8.53 -4.58
C SER A 18 -11.90 -7.92 -3.21
N HIS A 19 -12.27 -8.78 -2.27
CA HIS A 19 -12.10 -8.50 -0.84
C HIS A 19 -10.59 -8.45 -0.54
N TRP A 20 -10.15 -7.42 0.18
CA TRP A 20 -8.74 -7.17 0.45
C TRP A 20 -8.42 -7.22 1.93
N SER A 21 -7.60 -8.17 2.29
CA SER A 21 -6.93 -8.22 3.58
C SER A 21 -5.74 -7.25 3.59
N ILE A 22 -5.88 -6.08 4.20
CA ILE A 22 -4.78 -5.14 4.46
C ILE A 22 -4.23 -5.45 5.85
N LEU A 23 -2.91 -5.55 5.99
CA LEU A 23 -2.27 -5.68 7.29
C LEU A 23 -2.07 -4.28 7.89
N HIS A 24 -2.82 -3.98 8.95
CA HIS A 24 -2.69 -2.78 9.76
C HIS A 24 -1.78 -3.06 10.94
N GLY A 25 -0.75 -2.24 11.13
CA GLY A 25 -0.09 -2.15 12.43
C GLY A 25 -0.83 -1.11 13.26
N VAL A 26 -1.32 -1.46 14.45
CA VAL A 26 -1.97 -0.48 15.35
C VAL A 26 -1.09 -0.24 16.55
N PHE A 27 -0.86 1.03 16.88
CA PHE A 27 -0.11 1.43 18.06
C PHE A 27 -1.09 1.76 19.22
N GLY A 28 -1.20 0.84 20.18
CA GLY A 28 -1.98 1.02 21.40
C GLY A 28 -1.17 0.62 22.63
N MET A 29 -1.26 -0.66 23.02
CA MET A 29 -0.49 -1.25 24.14
C MET A 29 0.73 -2.04 23.67
N GLY A 30 1.35 -1.61 22.57
CA GLY A 30 2.41 -2.34 21.84
C GLY A 30 2.14 -2.36 20.34
N TRP A 31 3.08 -2.89 19.56
CA TRP A 31 2.85 -3.19 18.14
C TRP A 31 2.03 -4.47 18.04
N TYR A 32 0.79 -4.37 17.60
CA TYR A 32 0.02 -5.51 17.16
C TYR A 32 -0.43 -5.28 15.72
N PHE A 33 -0.41 -6.36 14.93
CA PHE A 33 -0.76 -6.32 13.53
C PHE A 33 -2.09 -7.05 13.34
N GLU A 34 -3.08 -6.35 12.81
CA GLU A 34 -4.39 -6.91 12.46
C GLU A 34 -4.53 -6.92 10.95
N THR A 35 -5.20 -7.94 10.43
CA THR A 35 -5.52 -8.01 9.01
C THR A 35 -6.98 -7.64 8.86
N ASP A 36 -7.23 -6.45 8.34
CA ASP A 36 -8.57 -5.95 8.09
C ASP A 36 -8.99 -6.26 6.66
N GLU A 37 -10.21 -6.77 6.51
CA GLU A 37 -10.77 -7.07 5.20
C GLU A 37 -11.61 -5.89 4.70
N TYR A 38 -11.17 -5.30 3.60
CA TYR A 38 -11.80 -4.19 2.93
C TYR A 38 -12.47 -4.64 1.63
N GLY A 39 -13.72 -4.25 1.43
CA GLY A 39 -14.44 -4.41 0.17
C GLY A 39 -14.49 -3.10 -0.59
N PHE A 40 -14.15 -3.13 -1.88
CA PHE A 40 -14.43 -2.00 -2.76
C PHE A 40 -15.95 -1.83 -2.92
N VAL A 41 -16.42 -0.59 -2.83
CA VAL A 41 -17.87 -0.31 -2.91
C VAL A 41 -18.29 0.29 -4.25
N ASP A 42 -17.36 0.92 -4.97
CA ASP A 42 -17.62 1.58 -6.23
C ASP A 42 -16.31 1.82 -7.03
N THR A 43 -16.45 2.39 -8.23
CA THR A 43 -15.35 2.99 -9.00
C THR A 43 -15.62 4.45 -9.31
N LEU A 44 -14.59 5.29 -9.24
CA LEU A 44 -14.66 6.71 -9.58
C LEU A 44 -13.61 7.06 -10.63
N SER A 45 -14.03 7.72 -11.71
CA SER A 45 -13.11 8.27 -12.71
C SER A 45 -12.82 9.74 -12.39
N MET A 46 -11.54 10.06 -12.14
CA MET A 46 -11.08 11.41 -11.79
C MET A 46 -9.61 11.59 -12.16
N CYS A 47 -9.19 12.83 -12.42
CA CYS A 47 -7.79 13.15 -12.75
C CYS A 47 -7.19 12.33 -13.92
N GLY A 48 -8.04 11.88 -14.86
CA GLY A 48 -7.64 11.05 -16.00
C GLY A 48 -7.54 9.55 -15.72
N GLU A 49 -7.79 9.13 -14.48
CA GLU A 49 -7.59 7.74 -14.02
C GLU A 49 -8.88 7.17 -13.43
N THR A 50 -8.96 5.84 -13.34
CA THR A 50 -10.07 5.13 -12.67
C THR A 50 -9.59 4.54 -11.35
N TYR A 51 -10.30 4.89 -10.27
CA TYR A 51 -9.99 4.45 -8.92
C TYR A 51 -11.09 3.53 -8.40
N SER A 52 -10.68 2.51 -7.65
CA SER A 52 -11.55 1.77 -6.75
C SER A 52 -11.79 2.59 -5.48
N VAL A 53 -13.05 2.69 -5.06
CA VAL A 53 -13.47 3.46 -3.88
C VAL A 53 -13.52 2.54 -2.67
N LEU A 54 -12.79 2.93 -1.61
CA LEU A 54 -12.66 2.17 -0.38
C LEU A 54 -13.07 3.02 0.84
N PRO A 55 -14.28 2.82 1.39
CA PRO A 55 -14.70 3.49 2.61
C PRO A 55 -13.99 2.87 3.80
N LEU A 56 -13.20 3.67 4.52
CA LEU A 56 -12.51 3.23 5.72
C LEU A 56 -13.41 3.50 6.93
N GLN A 57 -13.64 2.49 7.76
CA GLN A 57 -14.63 2.54 8.86
C GLN A 57 -14.36 3.65 9.90
N TRP A 58 -13.13 4.19 9.94
CA TRP A 58 -12.68 5.18 10.92
C TRP A 58 -11.85 6.33 10.31
N GLN A 59 -11.81 6.43 8.97
CA GLN A 59 -11.04 7.42 8.24
C GLN A 59 -11.85 7.95 7.05
N ASP A 60 -11.27 8.89 6.30
CA ASP A 60 -11.81 9.33 5.02
C ASP A 60 -11.78 8.20 3.98
N THR A 61 -12.49 8.40 2.88
CA THR A 61 -12.54 7.44 1.77
C THR A 61 -11.19 7.40 1.05
N ALA A 62 -10.64 6.20 0.87
CA ALA A 62 -9.46 5.99 0.06
C ALA A 62 -9.86 5.66 -1.38
N TYR A 63 -9.15 6.27 -2.33
CA TYR A 63 -9.27 6.02 -3.77
C TYR A 63 -8.00 5.32 -4.23
N ILE A 64 -8.13 4.07 -4.65
CA ILE A 64 -7.00 3.19 -4.94
C ILE A 64 -6.98 2.87 -6.43
N ARG A 65 -5.82 2.95 -7.07
CA ARG A 65 -5.65 2.53 -8.46
C ARG A 65 -4.36 1.75 -8.67
N ASN A 66 -4.31 1.02 -9.78
CA ASN A 66 -3.07 0.44 -10.26
C ASN A 66 -2.39 1.37 -11.25
N ASP A 67 -1.07 1.43 -11.14
CA ASP A 67 -0.18 2.04 -12.12
C ASP A 67 0.92 1.02 -12.47
N GLY A 68 0.64 0.15 -13.43
CA GLY A 68 1.52 -0.94 -13.82
C GLY A 68 1.80 -1.92 -12.68
N GLN A 69 3.02 -1.90 -12.13
CA GLN A 69 3.45 -2.73 -11.00
C GLN A 69 3.25 -2.03 -9.63
N ARG A 70 2.62 -0.85 -9.62
CA ARG A 70 2.39 -0.08 -8.39
C ARG A 70 0.91 0.01 -8.08
N VAL A 71 0.65 0.09 -6.79
CA VAL A 71 -0.65 0.43 -6.24
C VAL A 71 -0.51 1.78 -5.57
N LEU A 72 -1.33 2.71 -6.02
CA LEU A 72 -1.35 4.07 -5.53
C LEU A 72 -2.68 4.33 -4.85
N TYR A 73 -2.67 5.17 -3.83
CA TYR A 73 -3.88 5.64 -3.17
C TYR A 73 -3.84 7.15 -2.93
N ARG A 74 -5.02 7.73 -2.76
CA ARG A 74 -5.24 9.11 -2.30
C ARG A 74 -6.55 9.20 -1.53
N ASN A 75 -6.73 10.27 -0.79
CA ASN A 75 -7.90 10.44 0.09
C ASN A 75 -8.81 11.60 -0.31
N THR A 76 -8.45 12.30 -1.39
CA THR A 76 -9.19 13.44 -1.90
C THR A 76 -9.47 13.23 -3.38
N THR A 77 -10.45 13.97 -3.89
CA THR A 77 -10.76 14.04 -5.33
C THR A 77 -10.10 15.23 -6.02
N ASP A 78 -9.33 16.04 -5.28
CA ASP A 78 -8.56 17.15 -5.85
C ASP A 78 -7.32 16.60 -6.58
N CYS A 79 -7.20 16.94 -7.85
CA CYS A 79 -6.11 16.45 -8.70
C CYS A 79 -4.76 17.10 -8.39
N ILE A 80 -4.74 18.18 -7.60
CA ILE A 80 -3.51 18.84 -7.15
C ILE A 80 -2.83 18.02 -6.05
N ASP A 81 -3.61 17.26 -5.26
CA ASP A 81 -3.08 16.45 -4.18
C ASP A 81 -2.26 15.28 -4.71
N LYS A 82 -1.18 14.92 -4.01
CA LYS A 82 -0.31 13.81 -4.41
C LYS A 82 -0.98 12.46 -4.17
N GLU A 83 -0.58 11.47 -4.97
CA GLU A 83 -0.86 10.07 -4.67
C GLU A 83 0.27 9.48 -3.83
N TYR A 84 -0.07 8.47 -3.05
CA TYR A 84 0.83 7.78 -2.14
C TYR A 84 0.99 6.35 -2.59
N LEU A 85 2.22 5.84 -2.48
CA LEU A 85 2.49 4.44 -2.77
C LEU A 85 1.93 3.56 -1.64
N MET A 86 1.03 2.66 -2.01
CA MET A 86 0.51 1.62 -1.15
C MET A 86 1.33 0.34 -1.27
N TYR A 87 1.67 -0.05 -2.51
CA TYR A 87 2.39 -1.28 -2.80
C TYR A 87 3.19 -1.15 -4.10
N ASP A 88 4.36 -1.75 -4.18
CA ASP A 88 5.15 -1.86 -5.42
C ASP A 88 5.60 -3.32 -5.61
N TYR A 89 5.07 -3.96 -6.65
CA TYR A 89 5.37 -5.35 -7.03
C TYR A 89 6.71 -5.50 -7.74
N SER A 90 7.37 -4.39 -8.09
CA SER A 90 8.68 -4.39 -8.75
C SER A 90 9.85 -4.46 -7.76
N LEU A 91 9.61 -4.24 -6.47
CA LEU A 91 10.65 -4.19 -5.45
C LEU A 91 11.36 -5.53 -5.27
N ALA A 92 12.69 -5.43 -5.17
CA ALA A 92 13.58 -6.51 -4.82
C ALA A 92 14.24 -6.26 -3.46
N ILE A 93 14.84 -7.32 -2.89
CA ILE A 93 15.65 -7.21 -1.66
C ILE A 93 16.77 -6.18 -1.88
N GLY A 94 16.88 -5.23 -0.96
CA GLY A 94 17.81 -4.11 -0.99
C GLY A 94 17.26 -2.83 -1.63
N ASP A 95 16.11 -2.89 -2.30
CA ASP A 95 15.48 -1.69 -2.84
C ASP A 95 14.90 -0.82 -1.72
N SER A 96 14.91 0.49 -1.94
CA SER A 96 14.34 1.47 -1.03
C SER A 96 13.05 2.07 -1.59
N SER A 97 12.04 2.26 -0.75
CA SER A 97 10.75 2.84 -1.15
C SER A 97 10.16 3.74 -0.08
N TYR A 98 9.41 4.75 -0.51
CA TYR A 98 8.58 5.59 0.34
C TYR A 98 7.18 5.03 0.38
N LEU A 99 6.78 4.48 1.52
CA LEU A 99 5.45 3.90 1.70
C LEU A 99 4.61 4.77 2.62
N GLY A 100 3.32 4.88 2.31
CA GLY A 100 2.37 5.47 3.25
C GLY A 100 2.27 4.60 4.51
N GLN A 101 2.46 5.21 5.67
CA GLN A 101 2.40 4.50 6.96
C GLN A 101 0.97 4.05 7.30
N TYR A 102 -0.04 4.80 6.84
CA TYR A 102 -1.46 4.48 6.90
C TYR A 102 -2.16 5.06 5.67
N LEU A 103 -3.36 4.56 5.33
CA LEU A 103 -4.23 5.11 4.27
C LEU A 103 -4.73 6.55 4.57
N SER A 104 -4.13 7.28 5.50
CA SER A 104 -4.54 8.61 5.94
C SER A 104 -3.38 9.56 6.24
N GLU A 105 -2.12 9.09 6.24
CA GLU A 105 -0.99 9.88 6.71
C GLU A 105 -0.07 10.29 5.56
N PRO A 106 0.24 11.61 5.43
CA PRO A 106 1.08 12.13 4.36
C PRO A 106 2.56 11.81 4.53
N ASP A 107 2.94 11.29 5.70
CA ASP A 107 4.31 10.98 6.08
C ASP A 107 4.72 9.63 5.52
N THR A 108 5.57 9.68 4.49
CA THR A 108 6.18 8.50 3.90
C THR A 108 7.54 8.27 4.56
N GLY A 109 7.68 7.17 5.30
CA GLY A 109 8.97 6.70 5.78
C GLY A 109 9.81 6.12 4.64
N LEU A 110 11.14 6.26 4.70
CA LEU A 110 12.03 5.49 3.85
C LEU A 110 12.17 4.07 4.41
N PHE A 111 11.80 3.10 3.59
CA PHE A 111 11.88 1.69 3.92
C PHE A 111 12.86 1.00 2.98
N ILE A 112 13.66 0.08 3.51
CA ILE A 112 14.53 -0.79 2.72
C ILE A 112 13.99 -2.21 2.80
N VAL A 113 13.80 -2.87 1.66
CA VAL A 113 13.31 -4.26 1.62
C VAL A 113 14.40 -5.20 2.12
N ASP A 114 14.14 -5.87 3.23
CA ASP A 114 15.04 -6.85 3.84
C ASP A 114 14.80 -8.25 3.25
N THR A 115 13.54 -8.69 3.31
CA THR A 115 13.14 -10.00 2.82
C THR A 115 11.81 -9.93 2.07
N ILE A 116 11.63 -10.88 1.16
CA ILE A 116 10.41 -11.07 0.39
C ILE A 116 10.01 -12.53 0.54
N ASP A 117 8.89 -12.77 1.23
CA ASP A 117 8.32 -14.10 1.39
C ASP A 117 6.98 -14.22 0.67
N HIS A 118 6.53 -15.45 0.47
CA HIS A 118 5.17 -15.74 0.06
C HIS A 118 4.32 -16.15 1.26
N VAL A 119 3.13 -15.56 1.36
CA VAL A 119 2.12 -15.93 2.35
C VAL A 119 0.80 -16.23 1.66
N VAL A 120 -0.02 -17.08 2.27
CA VAL A 120 -1.39 -17.33 1.80
C VAL A 120 -2.34 -16.64 2.77
N ILE A 121 -3.10 -15.67 2.26
CA ILE A 121 -4.11 -14.94 3.03
C ILE A 121 -5.45 -15.19 2.34
N ASN A 122 -6.42 -15.74 3.08
CA ASN A 122 -7.75 -16.12 2.56
C ASN A 122 -7.69 -16.96 1.28
N GLY A 123 -6.74 -17.90 1.21
CA GLY A 123 -6.55 -18.78 0.04
C GLY A 123 -5.83 -18.14 -1.15
N VAL A 124 -5.49 -16.85 -1.08
CA VAL A 124 -4.79 -16.13 -2.14
C VAL A 124 -3.31 -16.01 -1.79
N SER A 125 -2.43 -16.40 -2.72
CA SER A 125 -0.98 -16.20 -2.56
C SER A 125 -0.63 -14.72 -2.70
N ARG A 126 0.14 -14.19 -1.74
CA ARG A 126 0.56 -12.79 -1.66
C ARG A 126 2.06 -12.72 -1.37
N LEU A 127 2.71 -11.67 -1.85
CA LEU A 127 4.04 -11.30 -1.37
C LEU A 127 3.93 -10.56 -0.03
N ARG A 128 4.80 -10.93 0.90
CA ARG A 128 5.01 -10.23 2.16
C ARG A 128 6.42 -9.65 2.15
N TYR A 129 6.50 -8.34 2.23
CA TYR A 129 7.76 -7.63 2.40
C TYR A 129 8.05 -7.46 3.88
N THR A 130 9.24 -7.84 4.31
CA THR A 130 9.81 -7.33 5.56
C THR A 130 10.68 -6.14 5.19
N MET A 131 10.43 -5.01 5.84
CA MET A 131 11.13 -3.76 5.55
C MET A 131 11.81 -3.21 6.79
N LEU A 132 13.03 -2.74 6.62
CA LEU A 132 13.76 -1.98 7.63
C LEU A 132 13.36 -0.53 7.50
N TYR A 133 12.90 0.04 8.61
CA TYR A 133 12.64 1.47 8.72
C TYR A 133 13.95 2.19 9.03
N ASP A 134 14.36 3.13 8.18
CA ASP A 134 15.49 3.99 8.50
C ASP A 134 15.06 5.06 9.50
N ARG A 135 15.34 4.79 10.79
CA ARG A 135 15.01 5.69 11.90
C ARG A 135 15.81 7.00 11.90
N ASN A 136 16.85 7.13 11.07
CA ASN A 136 17.68 8.33 11.00
C ASN A 136 17.11 9.41 10.06
N TRP A 137 16.00 9.10 9.36
CA TRP A 137 15.26 10.09 8.59
C TRP A 137 14.48 11.01 9.53
N GLY A 138 15.16 12.09 9.95
CA GLY A 138 14.69 13.09 10.91
C GLY A 138 15.78 13.64 11.84
N THR A 139 16.99 13.07 11.82
CA THR A 139 18.13 13.52 12.65
C THR A 139 19.35 13.97 11.84
N ASP A 140 19.25 14.10 10.52
CA ASP A 140 20.28 14.82 9.75
C ASP A 140 20.10 16.33 9.99
N PRO A 141 21.05 17.02 10.65
CA PRO A 141 20.96 18.46 10.88
C PRO A 141 21.30 19.30 9.64
N MET A 142 21.15 18.75 8.43
CA MET A 142 21.42 19.44 7.15
C MET A 142 20.17 19.70 6.28
N ASN A 143 18.98 19.78 6.88
CA ASN A 143 17.84 20.50 6.30
C ASN A 143 17.47 21.70 7.17
#